data_AF-A0A6H1ZUA2-F1
#
_entry.id   AF-A0A6H1ZUA2-F1
#
_cell.length_a   1.000
_cell.length_b   1.000
_cell.length_c   1.000
_cell.angle_alpha   90.00
_cell.angle_beta   90.00
_cell.angle_gamma   90.00
#
_symmetry.space_group_name_H-M   'P 1'
#
loop_
_entity.id
_entity.type
_entity.pdbx_description
1 polymer ?
#
loop_
_entity_poly.entity_id
_entity_poly.type
_entity_poly.pdbx_seq_one_letter_code
_entity_poly.pdbx_strand_id
1 'polypeptide(L)'
;MGDYGEFIVGNDPRFDIGVIADWVQPDDIAESQREWLFNLWKPIASKCVGLIEGNHEDSMRLHFKGDVQSHLCKDLGVPNLGYSCFVRFRFQRTTTESHMFVGHFEHGSGGALTEGGKLNRLKRGLYAFDADLYGMGHLHDIYSHSPPYITLSHTNEIVSRNRAAAITGAWVRTYTQGVRANYAEKRGYPPAHLGCPVFHITPYIREITVEG
;
A
#
# COMPACT_ATOMS: atom_id res chain seq x y z
N MET A 1 -2.28 -0.29 0.50
CA MET A 1 -1.19 -1.05 1.15
C MET A 1 -1.24 -0.65 2.62
N GLY A 2 -1.75 -1.53 3.49
CA GLY A 2 -2.20 -1.16 4.84
C GLY A 2 -3.37 -0.19 4.86
N ASP A 3 -3.87 0.09 6.06
CA ASP A 3 -5.00 1.00 6.35
C ASP A 3 -6.23 0.66 5.50
N TYR A 4 -6.63 -0.61 5.57
CA TYR A 4 -7.74 -1.19 4.82
C TYR A 4 -9.10 -0.72 5.31
N GLY A 5 -9.17 -0.46 6.62
CA GLY A 5 -10.28 0.15 7.31
C GLY A 5 -9.76 1.24 8.23
N GLU A 6 -10.68 1.96 8.87
CA GLU A 6 -10.32 2.95 9.87
C GLU A 6 -9.75 2.23 11.11
N PHE A 7 -10.44 1.21 11.62
CA PHE A 7 -10.10 0.53 12.88
C PHE A 7 -9.88 1.49 14.07
N ILE A 8 -10.41 2.71 13.96
CA ILE A 8 -10.29 3.78 14.96
C ILE A 8 -11.42 3.60 15.96
N VAL A 9 -11.07 3.37 17.22
CA VAL A 9 -12.03 3.13 18.31
C VAL A 9 -11.60 3.80 19.61
N GLY A 10 -12.53 3.89 20.57
CA GLY A 10 -12.24 4.31 21.94
C GLY A 10 -11.75 5.76 22.05
N ASN A 11 -10.60 5.95 22.69
CA ASN A 11 -10.04 7.27 23.01
C ASN A 11 -9.13 7.84 21.90
N ASP A 12 -9.08 7.24 20.71
CA ASP A 12 -8.33 7.82 19.60
C ASP A 12 -8.92 9.21 19.25
N PRO A 13 -8.11 10.28 19.15
CA PRO A 13 -8.60 11.63 18.90
C PRO A 13 -9.31 11.79 17.54
N ARG A 14 -9.19 10.80 16.65
CA ARG A 14 -9.88 10.74 15.36
C ARG A 14 -11.25 10.08 15.45
N PHE A 15 -11.54 9.35 16.54
CA PHE A 15 -12.80 8.63 16.72
C PHE A 15 -13.98 9.60 16.82
N ASP A 16 -15.02 9.38 16.01
CA ASP A 16 -16.25 10.15 16.02
C ASP A 16 -17.43 9.22 15.70
N ILE A 17 -18.21 8.89 16.73
CA ILE A 17 -19.36 7.98 16.59
C ILE A 17 -20.43 8.52 15.64
N GLY A 18 -20.48 9.84 15.44
CA GLY A 18 -21.45 10.49 14.55
C GLY A 18 -21.16 10.32 13.06
N VAL A 19 -20.05 9.67 12.69
CA VAL A 19 -19.67 9.42 11.28
C VAL A 19 -19.41 7.94 10.98
N ILE A 20 -19.80 7.05 11.90
CA ILE A 20 -19.74 5.62 11.65
C ILE A 20 -20.82 5.25 10.61
N ALA A 21 -20.45 4.41 9.64
CA ALA A 21 -21.39 3.94 8.63
C ALA A 21 -22.44 2.99 9.24
N ASP A 22 -23.68 3.04 8.75
CA ASP A 22 -24.84 2.31 9.31
C ASP A 22 -24.65 0.78 9.44
N TRP A 23 -23.77 0.20 8.61
CA TRP A 23 -23.46 -1.24 8.63
C TRP A 23 -22.42 -1.64 9.68
N VAL A 24 -21.73 -0.67 10.28
CA VAL A 24 -20.70 -0.91 11.30
C VAL A 24 -21.36 -0.96 12.67
N GLN A 25 -21.18 -2.07 13.38
CA GLN A 25 -21.64 -2.20 14.76
C GLN A 25 -20.77 -1.32 15.68
N PRO A 26 -21.35 -0.36 16.43
CA PRO A 26 -20.57 0.55 17.28
C PRO A 26 -19.75 -0.17 18.38
N ASP A 27 -20.26 -1.31 18.86
CA ASP A 27 -19.59 -2.13 19.88
C ASP A 27 -18.57 -3.11 19.27
N ASP A 28 -18.55 -3.27 17.95
CA ASP A 28 -17.64 -4.18 17.23
C ASP A 28 -17.19 -3.62 15.87
N ILE A 29 -16.60 -2.42 15.94
CA ILE A 29 -16.19 -1.65 14.76
C ILE A 29 -15.15 -2.42 13.94
N ALA A 30 -14.15 -3.00 14.60
CA ALA A 30 -13.04 -3.66 13.94
C ALA A 30 -13.49 -4.92 13.19
N GLU A 31 -14.34 -5.75 13.81
CA GLU A 31 -14.86 -6.95 13.16
C GLU A 31 -15.80 -6.60 12.01
N SER A 32 -16.71 -5.63 12.22
CA SER A 32 -17.62 -5.18 11.15
C SER A 32 -16.84 -4.79 9.90
N GLN A 33 -15.78 -3.98 10.05
CA GLN A 33 -14.94 -3.55 8.94
C GLN A 33 -14.15 -4.71 8.31
N ARG A 34 -13.62 -5.63 9.12
CA ARG A 34 -12.89 -6.81 8.66
C ARG A 34 -13.78 -7.75 7.84
N GLU A 35 -15.00 -8.02 8.29
CA GLU A 35 -15.98 -8.85 7.55
C GLU A 35 -16.38 -8.22 6.22
N TRP A 36 -16.59 -6.90 6.22
CA TRP A 36 -16.87 -6.16 4.99
C TRP A 36 -15.71 -6.26 3.98
N LEU A 37 -14.47 -6.07 4.45
CA LEU A 37 -13.27 -6.21 3.63
C LEU A 37 -13.10 -7.63 3.07
N PHE A 38 -13.35 -8.66 3.90
CA PHE A 38 -13.32 -10.05 3.45
C PHE A 38 -14.29 -10.28 2.29
N ASN A 39 -15.56 -9.86 2.43
CA ASN A 39 -16.57 -10.03 1.39
C ASN A 39 -16.22 -9.26 0.11
N LEU A 40 -15.66 -8.06 0.24
CA LEU A 40 -15.24 -7.25 -0.89
C LEU A 40 -14.08 -7.89 -1.67
N TRP A 41 -13.10 -8.49 -0.98
CA TRP A 41 -11.86 -8.98 -1.60
C TRP A 41 -11.84 -10.46 -1.91
N LYS A 42 -12.73 -11.25 -1.33
CA LYS A 42 -12.85 -12.69 -1.64
C LYS A 42 -12.87 -13.00 -3.14
N PRO A 43 -13.56 -12.22 -4.02
CA PRO A 43 -13.54 -12.47 -5.47
C PRO A 43 -12.17 -12.29 -6.14
N ILE A 44 -11.25 -11.55 -5.52
CA ILE A 44 -9.92 -11.25 -6.06
C ILE A 44 -8.77 -11.83 -5.22
N ALA A 45 -9.07 -12.55 -4.13
CA ALA A 45 -8.07 -13.06 -3.20
C ALA A 45 -6.97 -13.89 -3.90
N SER A 46 -7.34 -14.70 -4.87
CA SER A 46 -6.38 -15.51 -5.67
C SER A 46 -5.45 -14.70 -6.56
N LYS A 47 -5.73 -13.42 -6.77
CA LYS A 47 -4.88 -12.47 -7.52
C LYS A 47 -3.98 -11.64 -6.60
N CYS A 48 -4.22 -11.68 -5.29
CA CYS A 48 -3.43 -10.95 -4.31
C CYS A 48 -2.15 -11.73 -4.00
N VAL A 49 -0.99 -11.07 -4.13
CA VAL A 49 0.30 -11.62 -3.69
C VAL A 49 0.32 -11.81 -2.18
N GLY A 50 -0.36 -10.94 -1.45
CA GLY A 50 -0.48 -10.91 0.00
C GLY A 50 -0.97 -9.54 0.46
N LEU A 51 -1.10 -9.37 1.77
CA LEU A 51 -1.55 -8.13 2.39
C LEU A 51 -0.45 -7.51 3.24
N ILE A 52 -0.31 -6.20 3.18
CA ILE A 52 0.63 -5.39 3.97
C ILE A 52 -0.15 -4.71 5.08
N GLU A 53 0.34 -4.81 6.30
CA GLU A 53 -0.23 -4.20 7.50
C GLU A 53 0.01 -2.69 7.50
N GLY A 54 -1.02 -1.90 7.86
CA GLY A 54 -0.92 -0.46 8.04
C GLY A 54 -0.89 -0.05 9.50
N ASN A 55 -0.77 1.27 9.73
CA ASN A 55 -0.72 1.78 11.09
C ASN A 55 -2.09 1.74 11.79
N HIS A 56 -3.20 1.62 11.05
CA HIS A 56 -4.51 1.40 11.64
C HIS A 56 -4.65 -0.01 12.20
N GLU A 57 -4.30 -1.03 11.42
CA GLU A 57 -4.30 -2.42 11.88
C GLU A 57 -3.34 -2.63 13.06
N ASP A 58 -2.13 -2.06 12.98
CA ASP A 58 -1.14 -2.18 14.05
C ASP A 58 -1.58 -1.46 15.35
N SER A 59 -2.21 -0.29 15.23
CA SER A 59 -2.81 0.42 16.37
C SER A 59 -3.90 -0.42 17.05
N MET A 60 -4.78 -1.06 16.26
CA MET A 60 -5.81 -1.95 16.77
C MET A 60 -5.21 -3.14 17.54
N ARG A 61 -4.15 -3.74 17.01
CA ARG A 61 -3.42 -4.85 17.64
C ARG A 61 -2.76 -4.42 18.96
N LEU A 62 -2.08 -3.27 18.98
CA LEU A 62 -1.33 -2.78 20.13
C LEU A 62 -2.23 -2.32 21.26
N HIS A 63 -3.23 -1.51 20.96
CA HIS A 63 -4.04 -0.80 21.95
C HIS A 63 -5.32 -1.54 22.34
N PHE A 64 -5.90 -2.33 21.43
CA PHE A 64 -7.20 -2.97 21.61
C PHE A 64 -7.17 -4.48 21.45
N LYS A 65 -5.98 -5.07 21.21
CA LYS A 65 -5.75 -6.52 21.10
C LYS A 65 -6.55 -7.20 19.97
N GLY A 66 -6.97 -6.43 18.98
CA GLY A 66 -7.60 -6.95 17.77
C GLY A 66 -6.58 -7.11 16.64
N ASP A 67 -6.19 -8.34 16.32
CA ASP A 67 -5.30 -8.62 15.18
C ASP A 67 -6.10 -8.80 13.89
N VAL A 68 -6.63 -7.67 13.40
CA VAL A 68 -7.47 -7.63 12.18
C VAL A 68 -6.70 -8.08 10.93
N GLN A 69 -5.41 -7.76 10.85
CA GLN A 69 -4.53 -8.11 9.73
C GLN A 69 -4.40 -9.63 9.60
N SER A 70 -4.00 -10.31 10.67
CA SER A 70 -3.78 -11.76 10.63
C SER A 70 -5.08 -12.52 10.39
N HIS A 71 -6.18 -12.09 10.99
CA HIS A 71 -7.50 -12.70 10.77
C HIS A 71 -7.97 -12.51 9.32
N LEU A 72 -7.82 -11.32 8.74
CA LEU A 72 -8.20 -11.06 7.35
C LEU A 72 -7.35 -11.88 6.36
N CYS A 73 -6.03 -11.97 6.58
CA CYS A 73 -5.15 -12.79 5.76
C CYS A 73 -5.53 -14.28 5.80
N LYS A 74 -5.80 -14.79 7.02
CA LYS A 74 -6.23 -16.18 7.24
C LYS A 74 -7.52 -16.49 6.49
N ASP A 75 -8.52 -15.62 6.60
CA ASP A 75 -9.83 -15.83 5.99
C ASP A 75 -9.78 -15.77 4.46
N LEU A 76 -8.98 -14.86 3.91
CA LEU A 76 -8.76 -14.75 2.46
C LEU A 76 -7.84 -15.84 1.91
N GLY A 77 -7.11 -16.56 2.77
CA GLY A 77 -6.11 -17.55 2.36
C GLY A 77 -4.89 -16.94 1.66
N VAL A 78 -4.51 -15.72 2.04
CA VAL A 78 -3.38 -14.97 1.44
C VAL A 78 -2.25 -14.76 2.45
N PRO A 79 -1.00 -14.60 2.00
CA PRO A 79 0.11 -14.30 2.90
C PRO A 79 -0.07 -12.97 3.65
N ASN A 80 0.18 -12.98 4.96
CA ASN A 80 0.43 -11.76 5.72
C ASN A 80 1.89 -11.33 5.48
N LEU A 81 2.07 -10.21 4.78
CA LEU A 81 3.38 -9.68 4.41
C LEU A 81 3.98 -8.75 5.48
N GLY A 82 3.26 -8.55 6.61
CA GLY A 82 3.66 -7.61 7.65
C GLY A 82 3.66 -6.16 7.18
N TYR A 83 4.38 -5.29 7.88
CA TYR A 83 4.42 -3.85 7.58
C TYR A 83 5.30 -3.50 6.37
N SER A 84 6.29 -4.34 6.08
CA SER A 84 7.21 -4.21 4.95
C SER A 84 7.72 -5.57 4.49
N CYS A 85 7.89 -5.76 3.18
CA CYS A 85 8.33 -7.01 2.60
C CYS A 85 9.14 -6.84 1.31
N PHE A 86 9.92 -7.87 0.99
CA PHE A 86 10.43 -8.11 -0.36
C PHE A 86 9.57 -9.16 -1.06
N VAL A 87 9.25 -8.92 -2.32
CA VAL A 87 8.56 -9.86 -3.20
C VAL A 87 9.42 -10.13 -4.43
N ARG A 88 9.62 -11.41 -4.75
CA ARG A 88 10.30 -11.82 -5.99
C ARG A 88 9.27 -12.24 -7.03
N PHE A 89 9.14 -11.47 -8.09
CA PHE A 89 8.33 -11.82 -9.24
C PHE A 89 9.17 -12.62 -10.23
N ARG A 90 8.86 -13.90 -10.38
CA ARG A 90 9.52 -14.78 -11.35
C ARG A 90 8.60 -15.02 -12.54
N PHE A 91 9.02 -14.56 -13.70
CA PHE A 91 8.34 -14.79 -14.97
C PHE A 91 9.07 -15.89 -15.72
N GLN A 92 8.40 -17.02 -15.92
CA GLN A 92 8.97 -18.16 -16.62
C GLN A 92 8.28 -18.32 -17.98
N ARG A 93 9.05 -18.26 -19.07
CA ARG A 93 8.54 -18.43 -20.45
C ARG A 93 8.74 -19.86 -20.94
N THR A 94 9.89 -20.45 -20.63
CA THR A 94 10.23 -21.83 -20.98
C THR A 94 10.84 -22.53 -19.77
N THR A 95 11.24 -23.80 -19.91
CA THR A 95 11.95 -24.52 -18.85
C THR A 95 13.33 -23.92 -18.54
N THR A 96 13.95 -23.23 -19.50
CA THR A 96 15.30 -22.66 -19.38
C THR A 96 15.32 -21.13 -19.33
N GLU A 97 14.24 -20.47 -19.74
CA GLU A 97 14.14 -19.01 -19.75
C GLU A 97 13.22 -18.52 -18.61
N SER A 98 13.81 -17.81 -17.65
CA SER A 98 13.06 -17.07 -16.64
C SER A 98 13.71 -15.74 -16.29
N HIS A 99 12.88 -14.74 -15.99
CA HIS A 99 13.27 -13.40 -15.60
C HIS A 99 12.77 -13.11 -14.18
N MET A 100 13.63 -12.57 -13.33
CA MET A 100 13.28 -12.19 -11.96
C MET A 100 13.30 -10.68 -11.80
N PHE A 101 12.33 -10.19 -11.04
CA PHE A 101 12.24 -8.82 -10.55
C PHE A 101 12.00 -8.83 -9.05
N VAL A 102 12.65 -7.92 -8.35
CA VAL A 102 12.51 -7.77 -6.90
C VAL A 102 11.73 -6.50 -6.63
N GLY A 103 10.61 -6.61 -5.93
CA GLY A 103 9.88 -5.48 -5.38
C GLY A 103 10.10 -5.36 -3.87
N HIS A 104 10.19 -4.14 -3.38
CA HIS A 104 10.06 -3.84 -1.96
C HIS A 104 8.79 -3.02 -1.73
N PHE A 105 7.96 -3.45 -0.79
CA PHE A 105 6.67 -2.82 -0.53
C PHE A 105 6.49 -2.62 0.98
N GLU A 106 6.11 -1.41 1.38
CA GLU A 106 5.86 -1.06 2.78
C GLU A 106 4.63 -0.17 2.93
N HIS A 107 3.93 -0.25 4.05
CA HIS A 107 2.90 0.74 4.33
C HIS A 107 3.49 2.15 4.42
N GLY A 108 4.66 2.27 5.06
CA GLY A 108 5.39 3.52 5.17
C GLY A 108 4.97 4.36 6.37
N SER A 109 5.34 5.64 6.36
CA SER A 109 5.02 6.61 7.42
C SER A 109 5.34 8.04 6.97
N GLY A 110 4.65 9.01 7.56
CA GLY A 110 4.96 10.44 7.45
C GLY A 110 3.74 11.33 7.21
N GLY A 111 3.91 12.63 7.42
CA GLY A 111 2.86 13.65 7.22
C GLY A 111 3.21 14.68 6.14
N ALA A 112 3.90 14.25 5.08
CA ALA A 112 4.33 15.17 4.03
C ALA A 112 3.13 15.72 3.26
N LEU A 113 2.94 17.04 3.29
CA LEU A 113 1.85 17.73 2.59
C LEU A 113 2.25 18.21 1.20
N THR A 114 3.51 18.64 1.04
CA THR A 114 4.02 19.14 -0.23
C THR A 114 4.43 18.00 -1.16
N GLU A 115 4.22 18.20 -2.46
CA GLU A 115 4.66 17.28 -3.52
C GLU A 115 6.14 16.90 -3.37
N GLY A 116 7.02 17.88 -3.21
CA GLY A 116 8.45 17.63 -3.01
C GLY A 116 8.76 16.80 -1.76
N GLY A 117 8.01 16.99 -0.67
CA GLY A 117 8.14 16.20 0.55
C GLY A 117 7.76 14.72 0.33
N LYS A 118 6.63 14.49 -0.36
CA LYS A 118 6.15 13.15 -0.72
C LYS A 118 7.14 12.44 -1.66
N LEU A 119 7.59 13.11 -2.71
CA LEU A 119 8.56 12.56 -3.67
C LEU A 119 9.92 12.25 -3.01
N ASN A 120 10.39 13.09 -2.09
CA ASN A 120 11.63 12.83 -1.35
C ASN A 120 11.50 11.62 -0.42
N ARG A 121 10.32 11.41 0.18
CA ARG A 121 10.05 10.21 0.99
C ARG A 121 10.10 8.95 0.14
N LEU A 122 9.46 8.98 -1.04
CA LEU A 122 9.48 7.88 -2.02
C LEU A 122 10.91 7.54 -2.47
N LYS A 123 11.69 8.56 -2.87
CA LYS A 123 13.09 8.40 -3.30
C LYS A 123 13.97 7.78 -2.22
N ARG A 124 13.79 8.17 -0.95
CA ARG A 124 14.56 7.62 0.17
C ARG A 124 14.39 6.11 0.28
N GLY A 125 13.15 5.62 0.18
CA GLY A 125 12.88 4.18 0.20
C GLY A 125 13.47 3.48 -1.03
N LEU A 126 13.19 4.00 -2.23
CA LEU A 126 13.71 3.45 -3.48
C LEU A 126 15.24 3.26 -3.48
N TYR A 127 15.99 4.22 -2.93
CA TYR A 127 17.45 4.16 -2.89
C TYR A 127 18.01 3.37 -1.69
N ALA A 128 17.21 3.09 -0.67
CA ALA A 128 17.63 2.31 0.49
C ALA A 128 17.57 0.79 0.24
N PHE A 129 16.71 0.34 -0.66
CA PHE A 129 16.49 -1.08 -0.92
C PHE A 129 17.07 -1.52 -2.27
N ASP A 130 17.60 -2.74 -2.30
CA ASP A 130 18.02 -3.40 -3.53
C ASP A 130 16.83 -4.08 -4.20
N ALA A 131 16.02 -3.27 -4.88
CA ALA A 131 14.80 -3.69 -5.56
C ALA A 131 14.66 -2.97 -6.90
N ASP A 132 14.04 -3.64 -7.87
CA ASP A 132 13.64 -3.05 -9.16
C ASP A 132 12.35 -2.23 -9.03
N LEU A 133 11.46 -2.64 -8.13
CA LEU A 133 10.20 -1.94 -7.81
C LEU A 133 10.16 -1.47 -6.36
N TYR A 134 9.57 -0.31 -6.10
CA TYR A 134 9.30 0.16 -4.75
C TYR A 134 7.87 0.72 -4.62
N GLY A 135 7.11 0.23 -3.64
CA GLY A 135 5.79 0.75 -3.31
C GLY A 135 5.71 1.23 -1.88
N MET A 136 5.05 2.37 -1.65
CA MET A 136 4.81 2.92 -0.33
C MET A 136 3.36 3.43 -0.19
N GLY A 137 2.68 3.06 0.90
CA GLY A 137 1.34 3.57 1.23
C GLY A 137 1.35 4.90 2.01
N HIS A 138 0.37 5.03 2.91
CA HIS A 138 0.24 6.04 3.97
C HIS A 138 0.04 7.52 3.57
N LEU A 139 0.65 8.00 2.48
CA LEU A 139 0.66 9.43 2.14
C LEU A 139 -0.58 9.94 1.38
N HIS A 140 -1.55 9.05 1.11
CA HIS A 140 -2.84 9.34 0.47
C HIS A 140 -2.74 10.15 -0.83
N ASP A 141 -1.79 9.76 -1.68
CA ASP A 141 -1.53 10.40 -2.96
C ASP A 141 -0.88 9.41 -3.93
N ILE A 142 -0.86 9.76 -5.21
CA ILE A 142 -0.20 8.96 -6.25
C ILE A 142 0.93 9.80 -6.84
N TYR A 143 2.16 9.36 -6.58
CA TYR A 143 3.36 9.90 -7.21
C TYR A 143 4.23 8.74 -7.66
N SER A 144 4.73 8.84 -8.88
CA SER A 144 5.69 7.89 -9.44
C SER A 144 7.08 8.51 -9.58
N HIS A 145 8.11 7.68 -9.48
CA HIS A 145 9.49 8.06 -9.79
C HIS A 145 10.23 6.87 -10.39
N SER A 146 10.76 7.04 -11.61
CA SER A 146 11.43 5.95 -12.34
C SER A 146 12.84 6.36 -12.78
N PRO A 147 13.82 6.39 -11.85
CA PRO A 147 15.17 6.78 -12.19
C PRO A 147 15.94 5.63 -12.86
N PRO A 148 16.81 5.95 -13.83
CA PRO A 148 17.82 5.01 -14.27
C PRO A 148 18.87 4.79 -13.17
N TYR A 149 19.50 3.63 -13.18
CA TYR A 149 20.67 3.29 -12.37
C TYR A 149 21.64 2.43 -13.19
N ILE A 150 22.92 2.51 -12.84
CA ILE A 150 23.97 1.71 -13.48
C ILE A 150 24.21 0.45 -12.65
N THR A 151 24.33 -0.69 -13.32
CA THR A 151 24.63 -1.99 -12.72
C THR A 151 25.41 -2.87 -13.69
N LEU A 152 25.72 -4.10 -13.27
CA LEU A 152 26.35 -5.11 -14.12
C LEU A 152 25.31 -6.10 -14.67
N SER A 153 25.48 -6.50 -15.93
CA SER A 153 24.82 -7.67 -16.49
C SER A 153 25.40 -8.96 -15.89
N HIS A 154 24.74 -10.10 -16.15
CA HIS A 154 25.29 -11.42 -15.79
C HIS A 154 26.60 -11.75 -16.52
N THR A 155 26.92 -11.03 -17.60
CA THR A 155 28.16 -11.13 -18.39
C THR A 155 29.21 -10.08 -17.97
N ASN A 156 29.01 -9.37 -16.85
CA ASN A 156 29.86 -8.30 -16.33
C ASN A 156 29.99 -7.05 -17.23
N GLU A 157 28.98 -6.79 -18.06
CA GLU A 157 28.91 -5.55 -18.85
C GLU A 157 28.22 -4.46 -18.04
N ILE A 158 28.71 -3.23 -18.15
CA ILE A 158 28.06 -2.05 -17.55
C ILE A 158 26.77 -1.77 -18.31
N VAL A 159 25.64 -1.81 -17.61
CA VAL A 159 24.31 -1.58 -18.17
C VAL A 159 23.53 -0.55 -17.37
N SER A 160 22.75 0.27 -18.06
CA SER A 160 21.73 1.13 -17.46
C SER A 160 20.42 0.35 -17.35
N ARG A 161 19.76 0.42 -16.19
CA ARG A 161 18.44 -0.17 -15.93
C ARG A 161 17.55 0.87 -15.26
N ASN A 162 16.24 0.70 -15.37
CA ASN A 162 15.29 1.55 -14.64
C ASN A 162 14.84 0.85 -13.36
N ARG A 163 14.64 1.64 -12.30
CA ARG A 163 13.76 1.26 -11.21
C ARG A 163 12.42 1.97 -11.38
N ALA A 164 11.37 1.44 -10.79
CA ALA A 164 10.08 2.10 -10.72
C ALA A 164 9.63 2.19 -9.27
N ALA A 165 9.21 3.37 -8.84
CA ALA A 165 8.68 3.60 -7.51
C ALA A 165 7.34 4.31 -7.57
N ALA A 166 6.42 3.98 -6.65
CA ALA A 166 5.22 4.77 -6.48
C ALA A 166 4.72 4.84 -5.03
N ILE A 167 4.14 5.99 -4.69
CA ILE A 167 3.19 6.10 -3.58
C ILE A 167 1.86 5.53 -4.07
N THR A 168 1.28 4.60 -3.31
CA THR A 168 0.23 3.70 -3.83
C THR A 168 -1.20 4.23 -3.76
N GLY A 169 -1.38 5.55 -3.61
CA GLY A 169 -2.69 6.16 -3.52
C GLY A 169 -3.47 5.80 -2.26
N ALA A 170 -4.77 6.11 -2.28
CA ALA A 170 -5.73 5.76 -1.25
C ALA A 170 -7.15 5.71 -1.85
N TRP A 171 -8.11 5.19 -1.07
CA TRP A 171 -9.54 5.12 -1.44
C TRP A 171 -10.41 5.95 -0.49
N VAL A 172 -9.78 6.81 0.32
CA VAL A 172 -10.45 7.74 1.21
C VAL A 172 -10.47 9.15 0.61
N ARG A 173 -11.64 9.78 0.61
CA ARG A 173 -11.78 11.18 0.18
C ARG A 173 -11.45 12.12 1.33
N THR A 174 -10.65 13.14 1.06
CA THR A 174 -10.41 14.22 2.04
C THR A 174 -11.69 14.96 2.35
N TYR A 175 -12.47 15.33 1.33
CA TYR A 175 -13.68 16.14 1.45
C TYR A 175 -14.91 15.38 0.95
N THR A 176 -16.02 15.47 1.70
CA THR A 176 -17.29 14.80 1.39
C THR A 176 -18.47 15.71 1.74
N GLN A 177 -19.48 15.78 0.87
CA GLN A 177 -20.68 16.57 1.09
C GLN A 177 -21.78 15.76 1.78
N GLY A 178 -22.53 16.39 2.69
CA GLY A 178 -23.70 15.77 3.35
C GLY A 178 -23.36 14.85 4.52
N VAL A 179 -22.08 14.75 4.87
CA VAL A 179 -21.55 14.03 6.04
C VAL A 179 -20.65 14.98 6.82
N ARG A 180 -20.51 14.74 8.12
CA ARG A 180 -19.66 15.56 8.98
C ARG A 180 -18.20 15.45 8.56
N ALA A 181 -17.48 16.57 8.63
CA ALA A 181 -16.07 16.66 8.27
C ALA A 181 -15.21 15.60 8.99
N ASN A 182 -14.47 14.82 8.20
CA ASN A 182 -13.52 13.84 8.72
C ASN A 182 -12.24 14.51 9.25
N TYR A 183 -11.31 13.71 9.78
CA TYR A 183 -10.05 14.22 10.33
C TYR A 183 -9.22 15.01 9.30
N ALA A 184 -9.13 14.52 8.06
CA ALA A 184 -8.33 15.15 7.00
C ALA A 184 -8.92 16.51 6.56
N GLU A 185 -10.25 16.60 6.45
CA GLU A 185 -10.96 17.85 6.20
C GLU A 185 -10.76 18.86 7.34
N LYS A 186 -10.92 18.42 8.60
CA LYS A 186 -10.68 19.24 9.80
C LYS A 186 -9.23 19.77 9.88
N ARG A 187 -8.27 19.03 9.31
CA ARG A 187 -6.85 19.41 9.23
C ARG A 187 -6.50 20.27 8.00
N GLY A 188 -7.44 20.46 7.07
CA GLY A 188 -7.20 21.24 5.84
C GLY A 188 -6.20 20.58 4.89
N TYR A 189 -6.16 19.25 4.85
CA TYR A 189 -5.32 18.54 3.88
C TYR A 189 -5.84 18.74 2.45
N PRO A 190 -4.96 18.70 1.43
CA PRO A 190 -5.40 18.77 0.05
C PRO A 190 -6.32 17.59 -0.30
N PRO A 191 -7.17 17.71 -1.35
CA PRO A 191 -7.91 16.59 -1.88
C PRO A 191 -6.99 15.41 -2.22
N ALA A 192 -7.32 14.21 -1.75
CA ALA A 192 -6.57 13.00 -2.05
C ALA A 192 -6.79 12.55 -3.50
N HIS A 193 -5.72 12.06 -4.14
CA HIS A 193 -5.82 11.31 -5.39
C HIS A 193 -6.31 9.88 -5.09
N LEU A 194 -7.48 9.53 -5.65
CA LEU A 194 -8.10 8.23 -5.42
C LEU A 194 -7.59 7.19 -6.41
N GLY A 195 -7.37 5.98 -5.91
CA GLY A 195 -6.99 4.82 -6.72
C GLY A 195 -5.62 4.29 -6.35
N CYS A 196 -5.00 3.60 -7.31
CA CYS A 196 -3.68 2.99 -7.17
C CYS A 196 -2.87 3.10 -8.46
N PRO A 197 -1.54 3.18 -8.35
CA PRO A 197 -0.67 3.06 -9.50
C PRO A 197 -0.66 1.62 -10.05
N VAL A 198 -0.30 1.48 -11.32
CA VAL A 198 -0.09 0.21 -12.00
C VAL A 198 1.37 0.12 -12.42
N PHE A 199 2.06 -0.92 -11.94
CA PHE A 199 3.40 -1.25 -12.41
C PHE A 199 3.30 -2.18 -13.63
N HIS A 200 3.89 -1.76 -14.75
CA HIS A 200 4.01 -2.59 -15.93
C HIS A 200 5.40 -3.20 -15.97
N ILE A 201 5.46 -4.53 -16.10
CA ILE A 201 6.71 -5.28 -16.20
C ILE A 201 6.73 -5.97 -17.56
N THR A 202 7.76 -5.71 -18.36
CA THR A 202 8.02 -6.40 -19.62
C THR A 202 9.26 -7.29 -19.45
N PRO A 203 9.09 -8.57 -19.07
CA PRO A 203 10.20 -9.37 -18.56
C PRO A 203 11.36 -9.57 -19.55
N TYR A 204 11.03 -9.84 -20.81
CA TYR A 204 12.01 -10.19 -21.86
C TYR A 204 13.01 -9.07 -22.16
N ILE A 205 12.59 -7.80 -22.03
CA ILE A 205 13.46 -6.63 -22.23
C ILE A 205 13.90 -5.99 -20.90
N ARG A 206 13.57 -6.61 -19.76
CA ARG A 206 13.82 -6.08 -18.40
C ARG A 206 13.35 -4.65 -18.18
N GLU A 207 12.22 -4.29 -18.76
CA GLU A 207 11.62 -2.96 -18.62
C GLU A 207 10.59 -2.95 -17.49
N ILE A 208 10.57 -1.85 -16.74
CA ILE A 208 9.56 -1.56 -15.73
C ILE A 208 9.14 -0.11 -15.87
N THR A 209 7.84 0.11 -15.95
CA THR A 209 7.23 1.44 -15.90
C THR A 209 6.13 1.47 -14.84
N VAL A 210 5.70 2.67 -14.48
CA VAL A 210 4.60 2.86 -13.55
C VAL A 210 3.69 3.96 -14.08
N GLU A 211 2.40 3.67 -14.08
CA GLU A 211 1.31 4.60 -14.41
C GLU A 211 0.54 4.94 -13.13
N GLY A 212 0.20 6.21 -12.92
CA GLY A 212 -0.47 6.68 -11.72
C GLY A 212 -0.92 8.13 -11.84
#